data_AF-A0A7V7ARJ4-F1
#
_entry.id   AF-A0A7V7ARJ4-F1
#
_cell.length_a   1.000
_cell.length_b   1.000
_cell.length_c   1.000
_cell.angle_alpha   90.00
_cell.angle_beta   90.00
_cell.angle_gamma   90.00
#
_symmetry.space_group_name_H-M   'P 1'
#
loop_
_entity.id
_entity.type
_entity.pdbx_description
1 polymer ?
#
loop_
_entity_poly.entity_id
_entity_poly.type
_entity_poly.pdbx_seq_one_letter_code
_entity_poly.pdbx_strand_id
1 'polypeptide(L)'
;MKEEKSKENKLLEKEQQLYDAFVDASPQGCLFHKSWWLSAAAPEKYKVFTLKEGSEIVAAWPMVFQQVMGLRLSMQPQLTPTLGIMFGPKRKLKYAEQLSEEMQLT
;
A
#
# COMPACT_ATOMS: atom_id res chain seq x y z
N MET A 1 30.33 -4.25 0.14
CA MET A 1 29.64 -2.96 -0.11
C MET A 1 28.89 -2.87 -1.45
N LYS A 2 29.50 -3.08 -2.63
CA LYS A 2 28.76 -3.00 -3.92
C LYS A 2 27.72 -4.12 -4.12
N GLU A 3 28.07 -5.34 -3.71
CA GLU A 3 27.23 -6.53 -3.90
C GLU A 3 26.02 -6.57 -2.97
N GLU A 4 26.17 -6.03 -1.76
CA GLU A 4 25.12 -5.96 -0.74
C GLU A 4 24.01 -4.97 -1.13
N LYS A 5 24.39 -3.76 -1.57
CA LYS A 5 23.45 -2.77 -2.14
C LYS A 5 22.69 -3.29 -3.36
N SER A 6 23.33 -4.13 -4.18
CA SER A 6 22.66 -4.73 -5.34
C SER A 6 21.58 -5.75 -4.95
N LYS A 7 21.78 -6.48 -3.84
CA LYS A 7 20.78 -7.44 -3.34
C LYS A 7 19.60 -6.72 -2.69
N GLU A 8 19.89 -5.67 -1.93
CA GLU A 8 18.89 -4.82 -1.28
C GLU A 8 17.96 -4.15 -2.30
N ASN A 9 18.52 -3.56 -3.37
CA ASN A 9 17.73 -2.96 -4.44
C ASN A 9 16.80 -3.97 -5.12
N LYS A 10 17.30 -5.18 -5.42
CA LYS A 10 16.47 -6.24 -6.03
C LYS A 10 15.34 -6.70 -5.13
N LEU A 11 15.57 -6.75 -3.81
CA LEU A 11 14.54 -7.10 -2.85
C LEU A 11 13.45 -6.02 -2.82
N LEU A 12 13.85 -4.75 -2.76
CA LEU A 12 12.92 -3.62 -2.77
C LEU A 12 12.06 -3.58 -4.03
N GLU A 13 12.68 -3.77 -5.20
CA GLU A 13 11.97 -3.86 -6.48
C GLU A 13 10.94 -5.00 -6.47
N LYS A 14 11.31 -6.16 -5.94
CA LYS A 14 10.39 -7.30 -5.80
C LYS A 14 9.21 -6.99 -4.88
N GLU A 15 9.46 -6.34 -3.74
CA GLU A 15 8.38 -5.94 -2.82
C GLU A 15 7.44 -4.91 -3.44
N GLN A 16 7.96 -3.94 -4.21
CA GLN A 16 7.16 -2.99 -4.95
C GLN A 16 6.30 -3.67 -6.02
N GLN A 17 6.86 -4.64 -6.75
CA GLN A 17 6.10 -5.43 -7.73
C GLN A 17 4.97 -6.23 -7.08
N LEU A 18 5.24 -6.88 -5.94
CA LEU A 18 4.21 -7.61 -5.17
C LEU A 18 3.10 -6.68 -4.68
N TYR A 19 3.47 -5.49 -4.20
CA TYR A 19 2.50 -4.48 -3.80
C TYR A 19 1.65 -3.99 -4.98
N ASP A 20 2.27 -3.68 -6.12
CA ASP A 20 1.53 -3.20 -7.28
C ASP A 20 0.60 -4.27 -7.86
N ALA A 21 1.00 -5.54 -7.80
CA ALA A 21 0.13 -6.67 -8.15
C ALA A 21 -1.04 -6.80 -7.16
N PHE A 22 -0.82 -6.58 -5.86
CA PHE A 22 -1.90 -6.51 -4.88
C PHE A 22 -2.85 -5.35 -5.17
N VAL A 23 -2.34 -4.17 -5.53
CA VAL A 23 -3.15 -3.01 -5.93
C VAL A 23 -4.04 -3.35 -7.14
N ASP A 24 -3.53 -4.09 -8.13
CA ASP A 24 -4.33 -4.52 -9.28
C ASP A 24 -5.45 -5.50 -8.91
N ALA A 25 -5.21 -6.36 -7.93
CA ALA A 25 -6.17 -7.38 -7.49
C ALA A 25 -7.20 -6.83 -6.47
N SER A 26 -6.89 -5.74 -5.79
CA SER A 26 -7.73 -5.17 -4.74
C SER A 26 -8.99 -4.52 -5.32
N PRO A 27 -10.19 -4.78 -4.75
CA PRO A 27 -11.42 -4.08 -5.15
C PRO A 27 -11.38 -2.57 -4.91
N GLN A 28 -10.59 -2.11 -3.92
CA GLN A 28 -10.40 -0.68 -3.61
C GLN A 28 -9.18 -0.08 -4.33
N GLY A 29 -8.36 -0.94 -4.96
CA GLY A 29 -7.17 -0.55 -5.67
C GLY A 29 -7.47 0.36 -6.86
N CYS A 30 -6.62 1.35 -7.06
CA CYS A 30 -6.71 2.26 -8.20
C CYS A 30 -5.34 2.86 -8.51
N LEU A 31 -5.25 3.65 -9.58
CA LEU A 31 -4.01 4.29 -10.04
C LEU A 31 -3.26 5.01 -8.91
N PHE A 32 -3.99 5.70 -8.02
CA PHE A 32 -3.43 6.50 -6.94
C PHE A 32 -2.71 5.68 -5.86
N HIS A 33 -3.01 4.38 -5.78
CA HIS A 33 -2.35 3.46 -4.86
C HIS A 33 -1.07 2.86 -5.44
N LYS A 34 -0.79 3.05 -6.74
CA LYS A 34 0.40 2.47 -7.37
C LYS A 34 1.69 3.05 -6.81
N SER A 35 2.68 2.19 -6.64
CA SER A 35 4.00 2.56 -6.09
C SER A 35 4.64 3.72 -6.85
N TRP A 36 4.52 3.72 -8.18
CA TRP A 36 5.03 4.79 -9.04
C TRP A 36 4.29 6.11 -8.82
N TRP A 37 2.97 6.09 -8.60
CA TRP A 37 2.18 7.29 -8.33
C TRP A 37 2.56 7.86 -6.96
N LEU A 38 2.63 7.02 -5.94
CA LEU A 38 3.05 7.42 -4.59
C LEU A 38 4.47 8.02 -4.59
N SER A 39 5.38 7.42 -5.36
CA SER A 39 6.74 7.95 -5.53
C SER A 39 6.76 9.31 -6.24
N ALA A 40 5.88 9.54 -7.20
CA ALA A 40 5.78 10.82 -7.91
C ALA A 40 5.06 11.90 -7.09
N ALA A 41 3.95 11.56 -6.44
CA ALA A 41 3.10 12.48 -5.70
C ALA A 41 3.63 12.81 -4.29
N ALA A 42 4.40 11.89 -3.69
CA ALA A 42 4.95 12.02 -2.34
C ALA A 42 6.37 11.39 -2.24
N PRO A 43 7.35 11.90 -3.01
CA PRO A 43 8.70 11.33 -3.05
C PRO A 43 9.31 11.25 -1.65
N GLU A 44 9.72 10.04 -1.26
CA GLU A 44 10.30 9.70 0.05
C GLU A 44 9.45 10.07 1.27
N LYS A 45 8.17 10.40 1.06
CA LYS A 45 7.25 10.90 2.08
C LYS A 45 6.10 9.95 2.35
N TYR A 46 6.03 8.82 1.67
CA TYR A 46 4.99 7.82 1.88
C TYR A 46 5.53 6.58 2.58
N LYS A 47 4.64 5.87 3.26
CA LYS A 47 4.86 4.53 3.76
C LYS A 47 3.66 3.68 3.44
N VAL A 48 3.90 2.48 2.92
CA VAL A 48 2.86 1.47 2.74
C VAL A 48 2.88 0.56 3.95
N PHE A 49 1.76 0.53 4.68
CA PHE A 49 1.53 -0.48 5.71
C PHE A 49 0.89 -1.67 5.05
N THR A 50 1.44 -2.87 5.23
CA THR A 50 0.88 -4.11 4.69
C THR A 50 0.60 -5.09 5.81
N LEU A 51 -0.57 -5.70 5.79
CA LEU A 51 -0.87 -6.90 6.57
C LEU A 51 -0.65 -8.11 5.65
N LYS A 52 0.12 -9.08 6.13
CA LYS A 52 0.48 -10.29 5.38
C LYS A 52 0.01 -11.53 6.11
N GLU A 53 -0.57 -12.46 5.36
CA GLU A 53 -0.81 -13.84 5.79
C GLU A 53 0.16 -14.75 5.03
N GLY A 54 1.16 -15.28 5.75
CA GLY A 54 2.29 -15.96 5.11
C GLY A 54 3.04 -15.03 4.14
N SER A 55 2.98 -15.34 2.85
CA SER A 55 3.63 -14.56 1.79
C SER A 55 2.69 -13.61 1.04
N GLU A 56 1.39 -13.65 1.32
CA GLU A 56 0.37 -12.87 0.61
C GLU A 56 0.00 -11.61 1.38
N ILE A 57 -0.18 -10.49 0.66
CA ILE A 57 -0.70 -9.26 1.24
C ILE A 57 -2.23 -9.39 1.26
N VAL A 58 -2.83 -9.30 2.45
CA VAL A 58 -4.29 -9.39 2.64
C VAL A 58 -4.94 -8.03 2.84
N ALA A 59 -4.17 -7.05 3.30
CA ALA A 59 -4.59 -5.65 3.35
C ALA A 59 -3.37 -4.73 3.20
N ALA A 60 -3.57 -3.55 2.62
CA ALA A 60 -2.54 -2.52 2.59
C ALA A 60 -3.12 -1.12 2.71
N TRP A 61 -2.36 -0.22 3.32
CA TRP A 61 -2.73 1.19 3.48
C TRP A 61 -1.52 2.10 3.21
N PRO A 62 -1.50 2.81 2.07
CA PRO A 62 -0.51 3.86 1.84
C PRO A 62 -0.86 5.12 2.62
N MET A 63 0.09 5.64 3.39
CA MET A 63 -0.02 6.93 4.07
C MET A 63 1.12 7.85 3.66
N VAL A 64 0.81 9.13 3.48
CA VAL A 64 1.79 10.18 3.17
C VAL A 64 1.98 11.07 4.38
N PHE A 65 3.24 11.34 4.72
CA PHE A 65 3.62 12.14 5.88
C PHE A 65 4.29 13.44 5.44
N GLN A 66 3.92 14.54 6.09
CA GLN A 66 4.49 15.86 5.86
C GLN A 66 4.91 16.49 7.19
N GLN A 67 5.94 17.33 7.14
CA GLN A 67 6.37 18.15 8.27
C GLN A 67 5.73 19.52 8.12
N VAL A 68 4.88 19.90 9.08
CA VAL A 68 4.19 21.20 9.10
C VAL A 68 4.39 21.79 10.48
N MET A 69 5.05 22.95 10.56
CA MET A 69 5.29 23.68 11.81
C MET A 69 5.92 22.82 12.93
N GLY A 70 6.85 21.93 12.58
CA GLY A 70 7.52 21.03 13.53
C GLY A 70 6.72 19.77 13.91
N LEU A 71 5.51 19.59 13.38
CA LEU A 71 4.69 18.39 13.56
C LEU A 71 4.79 17.48 12.34
N ARG A 72 4.86 16.17 12.58
CA ARG A 72 4.76 15.14 11.55
C ARG A 72 3.30 14.72 11.39
N LEU A 73 2.65 15.15 10.31
CA LEU A 73 1.24 14.91 10.05
C LEU A 73 1.05 13.92 8.89
N SER A 74 0.00 13.10 8.96
CA SER A 74 -0.48 12.32 7.81
C SER A 74 -1.44 13.17 7.00
N MET A 75 -1.15 13.41 5.72
CA MET A 75 -1.92 14.29 4.85
C MET A 75 -2.05 13.67 3.46
N GLN A 76 -3.14 13.98 2.75
CA GLN A 76 -3.29 13.51 1.36
C GLN A 76 -2.28 14.20 0.43
N PRO A 77 -1.64 13.47 -0.50
CA PRO A 77 -0.79 14.08 -1.50
C PRO A 77 -1.60 14.95 -2.48
N GLN A 78 -0.95 15.93 -3.10
CA GLN A 78 -1.60 16.79 -4.09
C GLN A 78 -2.14 15.96 -5.26
N LEU A 79 -3.27 16.41 -5.84
CA LEU A 79 -3.92 15.78 -7.00
C LEU A 79 -4.26 14.29 -6.81
N THR A 80 -4.33 13.85 -5.56
CA THR A 80 -4.71 12.50 -5.19
C THR A 80 -5.99 12.57 -4.37
N PRO A 81 -7.01 11.74 -4.67
CA PRO A 81 -8.18 11.58 -3.82
C PRO A 81 -7.80 10.93 -2.47
N THR A 82 -8.69 10.08 -1.95
CA THR A 82 -8.43 9.32 -0.74
C THR A 82 -7.46 8.15 -0.98
N LEU A 83 -6.46 8.03 -0.11
CA LEU A 83 -5.58 6.86 0.01
C LEU A 83 -6.07 5.98 1.18
N GLY A 84 -7.12 5.20 0.90
CA GLY A 84 -7.78 4.36 1.89
C GLY A 84 -7.06 3.03 2.13
N ILE A 85 -7.63 2.23 3.04
CA ILE A 85 -7.25 0.83 3.20
C ILE A 85 -7.76 0.05 1.98
N MET A 86 -6.89 -0.78 1.44
CA MET A 86 -7.19 -1.75 0.40
C MET A 86 -7.21 -3.14 1.02
N PHE A 87 -8.18 -3.96 0.63
CA PHE A 87 -8.27 -5.36 0.99
C PHE A 87 -7.92 -6.23 -0.22
N GLY A 88 -7.45 -7.45 0.03
CA GLY A 88 -7.18 -8.44 -1.00
C GLY A 88 -8.43 -8.78 -1.82
N PRO A 89 -8.25 -9.47 -2.97
CA PRO A 89 -9.36 -9.85 -3.83
C PRO A 89 -10.40 -10.66 -3.06
N LYS A 90 -11.68 -10.33 -3.28
CA LYS A 90 -12.81 -11.00 -2.64
C LYS A 90 -12.86 -12.46 -3.07
N ARG A 91 -12.85 -13.38 -2.10
CA ARG A 91 -13.27 -14.77 -2.33
C ARG A 91 -14.74 -14.76 -2.79
N LYS A 92 -15.18 -15.80 -3.53
CA LYS A 92 -16.59 -15.99 -3.94
C LYS A 92 -17.50 -16.30 -2.72
N LEU A 93 -17.56 -15.36 -1.79
CA LEU A 93 -18.31 -15.40 -0.55
C LEU A 93 -19.51 -14.45 -0.65
N LYS A 94 -20.52 -14.67 0.19
CA LYS A 94 -21.65 -13.74 0.31
C LYS A 94 -21.18 -12.42 0.93
N TYR A 95 -21.89 -11.33 0.64
CA TYR A 95 -21.54 -9.99 1.11
C TYR A 95 -21.32 -9.90 2.64
N ALA A 96 -22.17 -10.57 3.43
CA ALA A 96 -22.03 -10.58 4.89
C ALA A 96 -20.74 -11.26 5.38
N GLU A 97 -20.28 -12.30 4.67
CA GLU A 97 -19.04 -13.00 4.98
C GLU A 97 -17.83 -12.13 4.63
N GLN A 98 -17.89 -11.41 3.50
CA GLN A 98 -16.85 -10.44 3.11
C GLN A 98 -16.69 -9.33 4.15
N LEU A 99 -17.80 -8.74 4.61
CA LEU A 99 -17.80 -7.74 5.67
C LEU A 99 -17.18 -8.28 6.97
N SER A 100 -17.51 -9.52 7.33
CA SER A 100 -16.94 -10.15 8.53
C SER A 100 -15.42 -10.36 8.41
N GLU A 101 -14.92 -10.72 7.23
CA GLU A 101 -13.47 -10.83 6.97
C GLU A 101 -12.80 -9.45 7.04
N GLU A 102 -13.37 -8.43 6.39
CA GLU A 102 -12.85 -7.07 6.43
C GLU A 102 -12.79 -6.52 7.87
N MET A 103 -13.84 -6.78 8.68
CA MET A 103 -13.88 -6.39 10.09
C MET A 103 -12.80 -7.03 10.96
N GLN A 104 -12.29 -8.21 10.61
CA GLN A 104 -11.20 -8.84 11.36
C GLN A 104 -9.84 -8.20 11.07
N LEU A 105 -9.72 -7.50 9.94
CA LEU A 105 -8.47 -6.90 9.48
C LEU A 105 -8.32 -5.41 9.86
N THR A 106 -9.38 -4.79 10.40
CA THR A 106 -9.43 -3.37 10.82
C THR A 106 -9.67 -3.22 12.31
#